data_AF-A0A9E2XB76-F1
#
_entry.id   AF-A0A9E2XB76-F1
#
_cell.length_a   1.000
_cell.length_b   1.000
_cell.length_c   1.000
_cell.angle_alpha   90.00
_cell.angle_beta   90.00
_cell.angle_gamma   90.00
#
_symmetry.space_group_name_H-M   'P 1'
#
loop_
_entity.id
_entity.type
_entity.pdbx_description
1 polymer ?
#
loop_
_entity_poly.entity_id
_entity_poly.type
_entity_poly.pdbx_seq_one_letter_code
_entity_poly.pdbx_strand_id
1 'polypeptide(L)'
;MHRMDLDHWDNAAGAIVTLVTTYGLRVLGAIVILVGGWIGSRVLYRLVARLCGRTEHIDRTVTLFLADGAKYLTIALTLVAVLTTFGIATTSFVAVLGAFGVGVGLALQGTLSNLAAGIMLIVIRPFHIGDRIETGGVAGRTQEINLFYTEIDSDDGARIVIPNGKLWGEIVRVPTRNSTARIELRYPRPASEDIGSAIARLTDLIGRDKRVRRVANVGVDSLGDGTYTLLAHAWVDQGDQQAVQLDLNRAVKEEFDRKPAKASPAPVERSLERPVERPLERPVERRTG
;
A
#
# COMPACT_ATOMS: atom_id res chain seq x y z
N MET A 1 -43.93 21.40 -79.95
CA MET A 1 -44.10 21.98 -78.59
C MET A 1 -44.67 20.97 -77.58
N HIS A 2 -44.55 19.64 -77.81
CA HIS A 2 -45.19 18.60 -76.98
C HIS A 2 -44.19 17.65 -76.27
N ARG A 3 -42.88 17.88 -76.45
CA ARG A 3 -41.81 17.07 -75.84
C ARG A 3 -41.24 17.67 -74.55
N MET A 4 -41.46 18.96 -74.28
CA MET A 4 -40.96 19.65 -73.08
C MET A 4 -41.77 19.33 -71.81
N ASP A 5 -43.03 18.90 -71.92
CA ASP A 5 -43.84 18.58 -70.73
C ASP A 5 -43.48 17.22 -70.14
N LEU A 6 -43.19 16.21 -70.97
CA LEU A 6 -42.90 14.83 -70.52
C LEU A 6 -41.60 14.75 -69.69
N ASP A 7 -40.57 15.48 -70.11
CA ASP A 7 -39.29 15.52 -69.38
C ASP A 7 -39.42 16.18 -67.99
N HIS A 8 -40.37 17.11 -67.81
CA HIS A 8 -40.60 17.77 -66.52
C HIS A 8 -41.30 16.82 -65.52
N TRP A 9 -42.21 15.97 -66.00
CA TRP A 9 -42.90 14.97 -65.19
C TRP A 9 -41.98 13.81 -64.77
N ASP A 10 -41.08 13.36 -65.65
CA ASP A 10 -40.12 12.30 -65.32
C ASP A 10 -39.06 12.79 -64.31
N ASN A 11 -38.60 14.04 -64.44
CA ASN A 11 -37.70 14.66 -63.48
C ASN A 11 -38.38 14.93 -62.13
N ALA A 12 -39.65 15.34 -62.12
CA ALA A 12 -40.43 15.53 -60.90
C ALA A 12 -40.71 14.19 -60.19
N ALA A 13 -41.07 13.14 -60.93
CA ALA A 13 -41.26 11.79 -60.38
C ALA A 13 -39.95 11.22 -59.81
N GLY A 14 -38.83 11.41 -60.51
CA GLY A 14 -37.49 11.03 -60.02
C GLY A 14 -37.11 11.76 -58.74
N ALA A 15 -37.36 13.07 -58.65
CA ALA A 15 -37.09 13.87 -57.45
C ALA A 15 -37.95 13.42 -56.25
N ILE A 16 -39.25 13.14 -56.47
CA ILE A 16 -40.15 12.64 -55.43
C ILE A 16 -39.73 11.24 -54.94
N VAL A 17 -39.39 10.32 -55.85
CA VAL A 17 -38.91 8.99 -55.48
C VAL A 17 -37.60 9.07 -54.70
N THR A 18 -36.69 9.97 -55.08
CA THR A 18 -35.41 10.15 -54.37
C THR A 18 -35.61 10.77 -52.99
N LEU A 19 -36.52 11.74 -52.85
CA LEU A 19 -36.93 12.33 -51.57
C LEU A 19 -37.59 11.27 -50.67
N VAL A 20 -38.57 10.53 -51.17
CA VAL A 20 -39.28 9.50 -50.40
C VAL A 20 -38.34 8.37 -49.97
N THR A 21 -37.46 7.91 -50.87
CA THR A 21 -36.55 6.80 -50.56
C THR A 21 -35.45 7.21 -49.58
N THR A 22 -34.86 8.40 -49.77
CA THR A 22 -33.76 8.87 -48.92
C THR A 22 -34.24 9.31 -47.54
N TYR A 23 -35.34 10.08 -47.46
CA TYR A 23 -35.87 10.54 -46.19
C TYR A 23 -36.69 9.45 -45.49
N GLY A 24 -37.43 8.62 -46.24
CA GLY A 24 -38.16 7.49 -45.70
C GLY A 24 -37.24 6.43 -45.07
N LEU A 25 -36.11 6.11 -45.71
CA LEU A 25 -35.13 5.18 -45.14
C LEU A 25 -34.45 5.74 -43.88
N ARG A 26 -34.18 7.04 -43.82
CA ARG A 26 -33.66 7.70 -42.61
C ARG A 26 -34.66 7.69 -41.47
N VAL A 27 -35.94 7.94 -41.75
CA VAL A 27 -37.02 7.85 -40.75
C VAL A 27 -37.17 6.42 -40.24
N LEU A 28 -37.15 5.43 -41.13
CA LEU A 28 -37.21 4.03 -40.75
C LEU A 28 -35.99 3.61 -39.90
N GLY A 29 -34.79 4.02 -40.29
CA GLY A 29 -33.57 3.82 -39.51
C GLY A 29 -33.65 4.47 -38.12
N ALA A 30 -34.13 5.71 -38.03
CA ALA A 30 -34.34 6.42 -36.77
C ALA A 30 -35.35 5.69 -35.86
N ILE A 31 -36.44 5.17 -36.41
CA ILE A 31 -37.43 4.39 -35.66
C ILE A 31 -36.81 3.08 -35.15
N VAL A 32 -36.05 2.37 -35.97
CA VAL A 32 -35.35 1.14 -35.56
C VAL A 32 -34.36 1.42 -34.42
N ILE A 33 -33.57 2.49 -34.53
CA ILE A 33 -32.64 2.90 -33.47
C ILE A 33 -33.40 3.29 -32.20
N LEU A 34 -34.49 4.05 -32.31
CA LEU A 34 -35.28 4.48 -31.16
C LEU A 34 -35.93 3.30 -30.43
N VAL A 35 -36.51 2.36 -31.17
CA VAL A 35 -37.10 1.13 -30.61
C VAL A 35 -36.01 0.25 -29.99
N GLY A 36 -34.88 0.07 -30.69
CA GLY A 36 -33.73 -0.67 -30.19
C GLY A 36 -33.17 -0.08 -28.90
N GLY A 37 -32.99 1.25 -28.84
CA GLY A 37 -32.52 1.97 -27.66
C GLY A 37 -33.52 1.95 -26.51
N TRP A 38 -34.82 2.03 -26.79
CA TRP A 38 -35.85 1.86 -25.76
C TRP A 38 -35.79 0.45 -25.15
N ILE A 39 -35.79 -0.58 -26.00
CA ILE A 39 -35.69 -1.98 -25.53
C ILE A 39 -34.39 -2.18 -24.76
N GLY A 40 -33.26 -1.69 -25.30
CA GLY A 40 -31.95 -1.73 -24.67
C GLY A 40 -31.95 -1.10 -23.28
N SER A 41 -32.54 0.10 -23.13
CA SER A 41 -32.64 0.79 -21.84
C SER A 41 -33.45 -0.02 -20.81
N ARG A 42 -34.54 -0.67 -21.23
CA ARG A 42 -35.35 -1.55 -20.36
C ARG A 42 -34.64 -2.86 -20.01
N VAL A 43 -33.86 -3.41 -20.94
CA VAL A 43 -33.07 -4.61 -20.69
C VAL A 43 -31.96 -4.29 -19.69
N LEU A 44 -31.23 -3.20 -19.90
CA LEU A 44 -30.14 -2.76 -19.03
C LEU A 44 -30.65 -2.41 -17.63
N TYR A 45 -31.75 -1.67 -17.53
CA TYR A 45 -32.40 -1.40 -16.24
C TYR A 45 -32.72 -2.69 -15.48
N ARG A 46 -33.36 -3.66 -16.15
CA ARG A 46 -33.70 -4.96 -15.54
C ARG A 46 -32.46 -5.74 -15.15
N LEU A 47 -31.39 -5.69 -15.95
CA LEU A 47 -30.14 -6.36 -15.65
C LEU A 47 -29.50 -5.78 -14.38
N VAL A 48 -29.34 -4.46 -14.31
CA VAL A 48 -28.78 -3.77 -13.13
C VAL A 48 -29.63 -4.03 -11.89
N ALA A 49 -30.96 -3.89 -12.00
CA ALA A 49 -31.86 -4.15 -10.90
C ALA A 49 -31.81 -5.61 -10.40
N ARG A 50 -31.64 -6.58 -11.31
CA ARG A 50 -31.49 -8.01 -10.95
C ARG A 50 -30.15 -8.35 -10.34
N LEU A 51 -29.07 -7.73 -10.80
CA LEU A 51 -27.72 -7.98 -10.29
C LEU A 51 -27.55 -7.38 -8.90
N CYS A 52 -27.96 -6.12 -8.71
CA CYS A 52 -27.87 -5.46 -7.41
C CYS A 52 -28.90 -6.02 -6.41
N GLY A 53 -30.12 -6.36 -6.86
CA GLY A 53 -31.15 -6.94 -5.99
C GLY A 53 -30.88 -8.38 -5.55
N ARG A 54 -29.83 -9.04 -6.06
CA ARG A 54 -29.38 -10.36 -5.59
C ARG A 54 -28.48 -10.29 -4.37
N THR A 55 -27.92 -9.12 -4.07
CA THR A 55 -26.96 -8.94 -3.00
C THR A 55 -27.68 -8.34 -1.79
N GLU A 56 -27.76 -9.08 -0.68
CA GLU A 56 -28.46 -8.64 0.54
C GLU A 56 -27.88 -7.35 1.15
N HIS A 57 -26.66 -6.97 0.77
CA HIS A 57 -25.95 -5.80 1.30
C HIS A 57 -26.14 -4.53 0.46
N ILE A 58 -26.90 -4.57 -0.63
CA ILE A 58 -27.16 -3.39 -1.47
C ILE A 58 -28.56 -2.85 -1.19
N ASP A 59 -28.65 -1.61 -0.71
CA ASP A 59 -29.92 -0.93 -0.50
C ASP A 59 -30.69 -0.79 -1.83
N ARG A 60 -32.01 -0.95 -1.75
CA ARG A 60 -32.91 -0.76 -2.88
C ARG A 60 -32.74 0.61 -3.54
N THR A 61 -32.42 1.64 -2.76
CA THR A 61 -32.18 3.01 -3.22
C THR A 61 -30.96 3.09 -4.15
N VAL A 62 -29.85 2.45 -3.77
CA VAL A 62 -28.62 2.39 -4.58
C VAL A 62 -28.88 1.63 -5.88
N THR A 63 -29.62 0.52 -5.79
CA THR A 63 -30.02 -0.28 -6.95
C THR A 63 -30.83 0.54 -7.94
N LEU A 64 -31.83 1.29 -7.47
CA LEU A 64 -32.66 2.15 -8.31
C LEU A 64 -31.83 3.27 -8.94
N PHE A 65 -30.96 3.92 -8.17
CA PHE A 65 -30.11 4.99 -8.65
C PHE A 65 -29.17 4.55 -9.78
N LEU A 66 -28.52 3.39 -9.63
CA LEU A 66 -27.65 2.81 -10.68
C LEU A 66 -28.46 2.40 -11.91
N ALA A 67 -29.62 1.78 -11.72
CA ALA A 67 -30.47 1.33 -12.82
C ALA A 67 -31.04 2.51 -13.62
N ASP A 68 -31.47 3.58 -12.94
CA ASP A 68 -31.94 4.81 -13.57
C ASP A 68 -30.80 5.55 -14.28
N GLY A 69 -29.61 5.63 -13.67
CA GLY A 69 -28.42 6.20 -14.31
C GLY A 69 -28.08 5.49 -15.63
N ALA A 70 -28.05 4.15 -15.62
CA ALA A 70 -27.79 3.34 -16.81
C ALA A 70 -28.87 3.54 -17.91
N LYS A 71 -30.15 3.62 -17.49
CA LYS A 71 -31.27 3.89 -18.39
C LYS A 71 -31.15 5.27 -19.05
N TYR A 72 -30.91 6.33 -18.28
CA TYR A 72 -30.80 7.68 -18.81
C TYR A 72 -29.59 7.85 -19.73
N LEU A 73 -28.45 7.24 -19.39
CA LEU A 73 -27.27 7.22 -20.25
C LEU A 73 -27.59 6.55 -21.61
N THR A 74 -28.26 5.41 -21.58
CA THR A 74 -28.66 4.68 -22.81
C THR A 74 -29.62 5.52 -23.67
N ILE A 75 -30.59 6.20 -23.04
CA ILE A 75 -31.53 7.09 -23.75
C ILE A 75 -30.78 8.27 -24.38
N ALA A 76 -29.87 8.91 -23.65
CA ALA A 76 -29.07 10.02 -24.17
C ALA A 76 -28.25 9.61 -25.41
N LEU A 77 -27.57 8.46 -25.34
CA LEU A 77 -26.82 7.91 -26.49
C LEU A 77 -27.73 7.56 -27.67
N THR A 78 -28.92 7.01 -27.40
CA THR A 78 -29.92 6.69 -28.43
C THR A 78 -30.40 7.95 -29.14
N LEU A 79 -30.69 9.03 -28.40
CA LEU A 79 -31.10 10.31 -28.98
C LEU A 79 -30.01 10.86 -29.90
N VAL A 80 -28.76 10.85 -29.44
CA VAL A 80 -27.61 11.26 -30.27
C VAL A 80 -27.54 10.44 -31.56
N ALA A 81 -27.67 9.11 -31.49
CA ALA A 81 -27.65 8.24 -32.67
C ALA A 81 -28.79 8.54 -33.66
N VAL A 82 -30.00 8.84 -33.14
CA VAL A 82 -31.14 9.25 -33.97
C VAL A 82 -30.86 10.58 -34.68
N LEU A 83 -30.33 11.59 -33.97
CA LEU A 83 -29.97 12.89 -34.57
C LEU A 83 -28.93 12.73 -35.69
N THR A 84 -27.94 11.85 -35.50
CA THR A 84 -26.94 11.54 -36.52
C THR A 84 -27.56 10.93 -37.79
N THR A 85 -28.63 10.13 -37.67
CA THR A 85 -29.34 9.54 -38.81
C THR A 85 -30.01 10.61 -39.69
N PHE A 86 -30.41 11.74 -39.10
CA PHE A 86 -30.95 12.89 -39.82
C PHE A 86 -29.88 13.83 -40.41
N GLY A 87 -28.59 13.53 -40.21
CA GLY A 87 -27.48 14.37 -40.67
C GLY A 87 -27.27 15.62 -39.81
N ILE A 88 -27.84 15.67 -38.61
CA ILE A 88 -27.59 16.75 -37.65
C ILE A 88 -26.18 16.57 -37.09
N ALA A 89 -25.42 17.66 -37.01
CA ALA A 89 -24.10 17.65 -36.40
C ALA A 89 -24.21 17.36 -34.89
N THR A 90 -23.86 16.16 -34.46
CA THR A 90 -23.95 15.73 -33.06
C THR A 90 -22.66 15.93 -32.25
N THR A 91 -21.60 16.45 -32.88
CA THR A 91 -20.29 16.66 -32.26
C THR A 91 -20.38 17.45 -30.95
N SER A 92 -21.17 18.53 -30.91
CA SER A 92 -21.34 19.34 -29.70
C SER A 92 -22.03 18.57 -28.56
N PHE A 93 -23.01 17.72 -28.88
CA PHE A 93 -23.68 16.88 -27.88
C PHE A 93 -22.74 15.81 -27.32
N VAL A 94 -21.99 15.15 -28.20
CA VAL A 94 -20.99 14.14 -27.80
C VAL A 94 -19.90 14.78 -26.95
N ALA A 95 -19.45 16.00 -27.28
CA ALA A 95 -18.47 16.74 -26.50
C ALA A 95 -18.97 17.03 -25.08
N VAL A 96 -20.22 17.49 -24.93
CA VAL A 96 -20.82 17.76 -23.61
C VAL A 96 -20.99 16.48 -22.80
N LEU A 97 -21.50 15.40 -23.42
CA LEU A 97 -21.63 14.09 -22.76
C LEU A 97 -20.27 13.53 -22.32
N GLY A 98 -19.23 13.69 -23.16
CA GLY A 98 -17.86 13.33 -22.83
C GLY A 98 -17.31 14.12 -21.65
N ALA A 99 -17.48 15.45 -21.66
CA ALA A 99 -17.05 16.32 -20.55
C ALA A 99 -17.78 15.97 -19.25
N PHE A 100 -19.09 15.69 -19.30
CA PHE A 100 -19.85 15.23 -18.14
C PHE A 100 -19.32 13.89 -17.62
N GLY A 101 -19.05 12.93 -18.51
CA GLY A 101 -18.47 11.64 -18.16
C GLY A 101 -17.12 11.77 -17.46
N VAL A 102 -16.24 12.66 -17.95
CA VAL A 102 -14.96 12.97 -17.29
C VAL A 102 -15.18 13.57 -15.91
N GLY A 103 -16.12 14.51 -15.76
CA GLY A 103 -16.45 15.10 -14.46
C GLY A 103 -16.92 14.07 -13.44
N VAL A 104 -17.82 13.16 -13.83
CA VAL A 104 -18.27 12.04 -12.98
C VAL A 104 -17.11 11.08 -12.67
N GLY A 105 -16.27 10.77 -13.66
CA GLY A 105 -15.10 9.90 -13.48
C GLY A 105 -14.09 10.46 -12.47
N LEU A 106 -13.79 11.76 -12.55
CA LEU A 106 -12.93 12.45 -11.59
C LEU A 106 -13.55 12.48 -10.18
N ALA A 107 -14.86 12.68 -10.08
CA ALA A 107 -15.57 12.61 -8.80
C ALA A 107 -15.48 11.21 -8.15
N LEU A 108 -15.46 10.14 -8.97
CA LEU A 108 -15.35 8.75 -8.50
C LEU A 108 -13.91 8.23 -8.43
N GLN A 109 -12.92 9.04 -8.79
CA GLN A 109 -11.51 8.62 -8.89
C GLN A 109 -10.99 8.01 -7.58
N GLY A 110 -11.33 8.62 -6.43
CA GLY A 110 -10.90 8.12 -5.12
C GLY A 110 -11.45 6.72 -4.80
N THR A 111 -12.74 6.50 -5.05
CA THR A 111 -13.39 5.20 -4.82
C THR A 111 -12.83 4.12 -5.75
N LEU A 112 -12.62 4.45 -7.02
CA LEU A 112 -12.08 3.52 -8.01
C LEU A 112 -10.60 3.17 -7.72
N SER A 113 -9.83 4.13 -7.20
CA SER A 113 -8.46 3.90 -6.72
C SER A 113 -8.44 2.90 -5.55
N ASN A 114 -9.32 3.07 -4.56
CA ASN A 114 -9.45 2.14 -3.44
C ASN A 114 -9.86 0.73 -3.88
N LEU A 115 -10.79 0.62 -4.84
CA LEU A 115 -11.18 -0.65 -5.44
C LEU A 115 -9.99 -1.37 -6.09
N ALA A 116 -9.25 -0.65 -6.94
CA ALA A 116 -8.09 -1.22 -7.62
C ALA A 116 -7.00 -1.64 -6.62
N ALA A 117 -6.74 -0.81 -5.60
CA ALA A 117 -5.81 -1.13 -4.52
C ALA A 117 -6.25 -2.38 -3.75
N GLY A 118 -7.54 -2.53 -3.43
CA GLY A 118 -8.05 -3.72 -2.76
C GLY A 118 -7.82 -5.01 -3.55
N ILE A 119 -8.12 -4.98 -4.86
CA ILE A 119 -7.84 -6.11 -5.76
C ILE A 119 -6.34 -6.44 -5.74
N MET A 120 -5.47 -5.43 -5.83
CA MET A 120 -4.02 -5.63 -5.82
C MET A 120 -3.52 -6.21 -4.49
N LEU A 121 -4.04 -5.74 -3.35
CA LEU A 121 -3.70 -6.29 -2.03
C LEU A 121 -4.09 -7.77 -1.93
N ILE A 122 -5.25 -8.17 -2.47
CA ILE A 122 -5.72 -9.56 -2.45
C ILE A 122 -4.89 -10.46 -3.37
N VAL A 123 -4.46 -9.95 -4.52
CA VAL A 123 -3.69 -10.71 -5.53
C VAL A 123 -2.22 -10.84 -5.12
N ILE A 124 -1.58 -9.74 -4.75
CA ILE A 124 -0.14 -9.70 -4.45
C ILE A 124 0.15 -10.11 -3.01
N ARG A 125 -0.81 -9.91 -2.09
CA ARG A 125 -0.73 -10.26 -0.66
C ARG A 125 0.59 -9.83 0.00
N PRO A 126 0.86 -8.51 0.06
CA PRO A 126 2.04 -8.01 0.78
C PRO A 126 2.01 -8.37 2.29
N PHE A 127 0.81 -8.56 2.84
CA PHE A 127 0.53 -9.05 4.19
C PHE A 127 -0.73 -9.93 4.17
N HIS A 128 -0.91 -10.74 5.21
CA HIS A 128 -2.04 -11.64 5.38
C HIS A 128 -2.98 -11.20 6.51
N ILE A 129 -4.18 -11.76 6.53
CA ILE A 129 -5.07 -11.65 7.68
C ILE A 129 -4.36 -12.29 8.89
N GLY A 130 -4.33 -11.57 10.00
CA GLY A 130 -3.62 -11.90 11.23
C GLY A 130 -2.24 -11.24 11.38
N ASP A 131 -1.66 -10.70 10.29
CA ASP A 131 -0.39 -9.99 10.38
C ASP A 131 -0.53 -8.67 11.14
N ARG A 132 0.51 -8.29 11.88
CA ARG A 132 0.58 -6.94 12.46
C ARG A 132 1.14 -6.02 11.38
N ILE A 133 0.43 -4.94 11.09
CA ILE A 133 0.86 -3.91 10.15
C ILE A 133 0.99 -2.56 10.85
N GLU A 134 1.96 -1.78 10.41
CA GLU A 134 2.20 -0.40 10.85
C GLU A 134 2.30 0.48 9.60
N THR A 135 1.46 1.51 9.52
CA THR A 135 1.35 2.40 8.35
C THR A 135 0.70 3.72 8.76
N GLY A 136 1.11 4.84 8.16
CA GLY A 136 0.43 6.13 8.36
C GLY A 136 0.22 6.59 9.81
N GLY A 137 1.07 6.14 10.75
CA GLY A 137 0.96 6.43 12.19
C GLY A 137 -0.02 5.56 12.96
N VAL A 138 -0.65 4.55 12.32
CA VAL A 138 -1.48 3.54 12.97
C VAL A 138 -0.80 2.18 12.96
N ALA A 139 -1.06 1.37 13.98
CA ALA A 139 -0.52 0.03 14.14
C ALA A 139 -1.62 -0.91 14.64
N GLY A 140 -1.67 -2.13 14.11
CA GLY A 140 -2.68 -3.10 14.52
C GLY A 140 -2.56 -4.43 13.78
N ARG A 141 -3.36 -5.41 14.19
CA ARG A 141 -3.47 -6.71 13.50
C ARG A 141 -4.53 -6.65 12.43
N THR A 142 -4.19 -7.09 11.22
CA THR A 142 -5.12 -7.15 10.09
C THR A 142 -6.19 -8.20 10.34
N GLN A 143 -7.45 -7.81 10.17
CA GLN A 143 -8.59 -8.66 10.45
C GLN A 143 -9.34 -9.04 9.19
N GLU A 144 -9.56 -8.07 8.30
CA GLU A 144 -10.19 -8.32 7.01
C GLU A 144 -9.68 -7.35 5.95
N ILE A 145 -9.50 -7.84 4.72
CA ILE A 145 -9.22 -7.03 3.54
C ILE A 145 -10.48 -7.02 2.68
N ASN A 146 -11.27 -5.96 2.81
CA ASN A 146 -12.44 -5.71 1.97
C ASN A 146 -12.01 -5.10 0.62
N LEU A 147 -12.96 -4.96 -0.30
CA LEU A 147 -12.68 -4.47 -1.64
C LEU A 147 -12.22 -3.00 -1.67
N PHE A 148 -12.74 -2.15 -0.77
CA PHE A 148 -12.44 -0.72 -0.73
C PHE A 148 -11.59 -0.30 0.48
N TYR A 149 -11.61 -1.08 1.55
CA TYR A 149 -10.90 -0.78 2.78
C TYR A 149 -10.37 -2.07 3.43
N THR A 150 -9.44 -1.91 4.35
CA THR A 150 -8.90 -2.98 5.18
C THR A 150 -9.18 -2.60 6.63
N GLU A 151 -9.57 -3.58 7.42
CA GLU A 151 -9.83 -3.39 8.83
C GLU A 151 -8.70 -4.00 9.66
N ILE A 152 -8.22 -3.23 10.64
CA ILE A 152 -7.21 -3.66 11.60
C ILE A 152 -7.69 -3.41 13.02
N ASP A 153 -7.31 -4.29 13.95
CA ASP A 153 -7.52 -4.05 15.37
C ASP A 153 -6.23 -3.51 15.99
N SER A 154 -6.34 -2.34 16.60
CA SER A 154 -5.24 -1.69 17.33
C SER A 154 -5.00 -2.36 18.67
N ASP A 155 -3.82 -2.13 19.25
CA ASP A 155 -3.42 -2.73 20.54
C ASP A 155 -4.27 -2.22 21.72
N ASP A 156 -4.96 -1.10 21.56
CA ASP A 156 -5.93 -0.53 22.51
C ASP A 156 -7.35 -1.15 22.38
N GLY A 157 -7.54 -2.08 21.44
CA GLY A 157 -8.82 -2.76 21.20
C GLY A 157 -9.76 -1.99 20.28
N ALA A 158 -9.33 -0.88 19.67
CA ALA A 158 -10.13 -0.16 18.68
C ALA A 158 -10.04 -0.79 17.28
N ARG A 159 -11.17 -0.82 16.56
CA ARG A 159 -11.24 -1.18 15.14
C ARG A 159 -10.87 0.03 14.27
N ILE A 160 -9.81 -0.06 13.49
CA ILE A 160 -9.38 0.98 12.56
C ILE A 160 -9.69 0.53 11.14
N VAL A 161 -10.42 1.39 10.40
CA VAL A 161 -10.78 1.15 9.00
C VAL A 161 -9.90 2.03 8.11
N ILE A 162 -9.10 1.40 7.25
CA ILE A 162 -8.12 2.07 6.39
C ILE A 162 -8.53 1.90 4.93
N PRO A 163 -8.71 2.99 4.14
CA PRO A 163 -8.93 2.89 2.71
C PRO A 163 -7.77 2.16 2.03
N ASN A 164 -8.07 1.20 1.15
CA ASN A 164 -7.04 0.36 0.51
C ASN A 164 -6.05 1.18 -0.32
N GLY A 165 -6.49 2.28 -0.93
CA GLY A 165 -5.62 3.19 -1.68
C GLY A 165 -4.51 3.79 -0.83
N LYS A 166 -4.75 4.01 0.47
CA LYS A 166 -3.68 4.44 1.40
C LYS A 166 -2.66 3.34 1.65
N LEU A 167 -3.12 2.12 1.92
CA LEU A 167 -2.23 0.98 2.16
C LEU A 167 -1.36 0.63 0.94
N TRP A 168 -1.90 0.82 -0.26
CA TRP A 168 -1.16 0.61 -1.50
C TRP A 168 -0.17 1.73 -1.82
N GLY A 169 -0.50 2.96 -1.44
CA GLY A 169 0.31 4.15 -1.71
C GLY A 169 1.36 4.49 -0.65
N GLU A 170 1.27 3.90 0.55
CA GLU A 170 2.17 4.18 1.68
C GLU A 170 3.12 3.01 1.98
N ILE A 171 4.17 3.29 2.75
CA ILE A 171 5.09 2.27 3.26
C ILE A 171 4.40 1.49 4.38
N VAL A 172 4.19 0.20 4.15
CA VAL A 172 3.63 -0.72 5.15
C VAL A 172 4.73 -1.55 5.78
N ARG A 173 4.91 -1.43 7.09
CA ARG A 173 5.81 -2.29 7.86
C ARG A 173 5.02 -3.48 8.39
N VAL A 174 5.55 -4.69 8.21
CA VAL A 174 4.88 -5.95 8.62
C VAL A 174 5.80 -6.74 9.56
N PRO A 175 5.85 -6.40 10.87
CA PRO A 175 6.79 -7.02 11.81
C PRO A 175 6.60 -8.53 11.96
N THR A 176 5.37 -9.06 11.80
CA THR A 176 5.04 -10.48 11.95
C THR A 176 5.68 -11.38 10.90
N ARG A 177 6.12 -10.83 9.78
CA ARG A 177 6.65 -11.62 8.66
C ARG A 177 8.05 -12.18 8.95
N ASN A 178 8.78 -11.58 9.88
CA ASN A 178 10.08 -12.07 10.33
C ASN A 178 9.90 -12.90 11.61
N SER A 179 10.52 -14.07 11.67
CA SER A 179 10.44 -14.96 12.84
C SER A 179 11.17 -14.42 14.07
N THR A 180 12.07 -13.45 13.88
CA THR A 180 12.85 -12.85 14.95
C THR A 180 12.70 -11.35 14.95
N ALA A 181 12.72 -10.77 16.14
CA ALA A 181 12.68 -9.33 16.32
C ALA A 181 13.83 -8.86 17.21
N ARG A 182 14.28 -7.63 16.97
CA ARG A 182 15.34 -7.00 17.76
C ARG A 182 14.71 -6.20 18.90
N ILE A 183 15.18 -6.43 20.12
CA ILE A 183 14.89 -5.57 21.27
C ILE A 183 16.10 -4.67 21.55
N GLU A 184 15.81 -3.45 22.01
CA GLU A 184 16.82 -2.48 22.44
C GLU A 184 16.70 -2.26 23.93
N LEU A 185 17.81 -2.40 24.65
CA LEU A 185 17.89 -2.24 26.08
C LEU A 185 18.85 -1.08 26.37
N ARG A 186 18.36 -0.05 27.05
CA ARG A 186 19.11 1.17 27.38
C ARG A 186 19.17 1.34 28.88
N TYR A 187 20.37 1.32 29.44
CA TYR A 187 20.58 1.40 30.89
C TYR A 187 21.59 2.50 31.24
N PRO A 188 21.15 3.61 31.85
CA PRO A 188 22.06 4.64 32.35
C PRO A 188 22.81 4.14 33.59
N ARG A 189 24.12 4.41 33.65
CA ARG A 189 25.05 3.98 34.70
C ARG A 189 25.94 5.15 35.15
N PRO A 190 26.42 5.16 36.41
CA PRO A 190 27.33 6.20 36.89
C PRO A 190 28.71 6.08 36.24
N ALA A 191 29.34 7.22 35.93
CA ALA A 191 30.68 7.28 35.32
C ALA A 191 31.81 6.70 36.19
N SER A 192 31.55 6.49 37.49
CA SER A 192 32.49 5.86 38.42
C SER A 192 32.57 4.33 38.26
N GLU A 193 31.68 3.71 37.49
CA GLU A 193 31.71 2.27 37.21
C GLU A 193 32.62 1.94 36.01
N ASP A 194 33.41 0.87 36.15
CA ASP A 194 34.23 0.36 35.05
C ASP A 194 33.36 -0.11 33.87
N ILE A 195 33.53 0.56 32.73
CA ILE A 195 32.75 0.34 31.49
C ILE A 195 32.98 -1.08 30.96
N GLY A 196 34.22 -1.57 31.00
CA GLY A 196 34.57 -2.91 30.51
C GLY A 196 33.83 -4.01 31.27
N SER A 197 33.86 -3.93 32.61
CA SER A 197 33.12 -4.83 33.49
C SER A 197 31.61 -4.74 33.30
N ALA A 198 31.06 -3.53 33.11
CA ALA A 198 29.63 -3.35 32.90
C ALA A 198 29.15 -3.94 31.55
N ILE A 199 29.91 -3.76 30.46
CA ILE A 199 29.61 -4.38 29.15
C ILE A 199 29.68 -5.91 29.26
N ALA A 200 30.71 -6.46 29.91
CA ALA A 200 30.87 -7.90 30.07
C ALA A 200 29.72 -8.52 30.88
N ARG A 201 29.35 -7.89 32.02
CA ARG A 201 28.22 -8.32 32.86
C ARG A 201 26.90 -8.29 32.11
N LEU A 202 26.63 -7.20 31.38
CA LEU A 202 25.39 -7.07 30.61
C LEU A 202 25.31 -8.11 29.47
N THR A 203 26.43 -8.33 28.77
CA THR A 203 26.51 -9.31 27.69
C THR A 203 26.26 -10.73 28.21
N ASP A 204 26.89 -11.09 29.32
CA ASP A 204 26.71 -12.41 29.95
C ASP A 204 25.29 -12.60 30.45
N LEU A 205 24.70 -11.61 31.13
CA LEU A 205 23.34 -11.69 31.65
C LEU A 205 22.30 -11.89 30.53
N ILE A 206 22.41 -11.13 29.43
CA ILE A 206 21.51 -11.28 28.28
C ILE A 206 21.71 -12.67 27.63
N GLY A 207 22.95 -13.15 27.55
CA GLY A 207 23.28 -14.46 26.99
C GLY A 207 22.77 -15.65 27.81
N ARG A 208 22.46 -15.47 29.10
CA ARG A 208 21.88 -16.52 29.95
C ARG A 208 20.39 -16.75 29.70
N ASP A 209 19.66 -15.78 29.13
CA ASP A 209 18.23 -15.95 28.84
C ASP A 209 18.04 -16.82 27.59
N LYS A 210 17.39 -17.98 27.75
CA LYS A 210 17.17 -18.96 26.68
C LYS A 210 16.31 -18.44 25.52
N ARG A 211 15.53 -17.38 25.74
CA ARG A 211 14.69 -16.73 24.72
C ARG A 211 15.49 -15.79 23.82
N VAL A 212 16.71 -15.43 24.23
CA VAL A 212 17.62 -14.64 23.40
C VAL A 212 18.35 -15.57 22.43
N ARG A 213 18.07 -15.39 21.14
CA ARG A 213 18.73 -16.16 20.07
C ARG A 213 20.14 -15.67 19.79
N ARG A 214 20.33 -14.35 19.83
CA ARG A 214 21.62 -13.72 19.51
C ARG A 214 21.75 -12.37 20.19
N VAL A 215 22.86 -12.19 20.90
CA VAL A 215 23.32 -10.86 21.30
C VAL A 215 24.07 -10.24 20.11
N ALA A 216 23.66 -9.05 19.68
CA ALA A 216 24.24 -8.38 18.52
C ALA A 216 25.33 -7.39 18.93
N ASN A 217 24.94 -6.24 19.48
CA ASN A 217 25.85 -5.17 19.85
C ASN A 217 25.61 -4.80 21.31
N VAL A 218 26.68 -4.70 22.09
CA VAL A 218 26.66 -4.16 23.45
C VAL A 218 27.76 -3.10 23.56
N GLY A 219 27.42 -1.91 24.03
CA GLY A 219 28.38 -0.82 24.14
C GLY A 219 27.81 0.41 24.82
N VAL A 220 28.56 1.51 24.78
CA VAL A 220 28.13 2.81 25.29
C VAL A 220 27.47 3.60 24.16
N ASP A 221 26.22 4.02 24.36
CA ASP A 221 25.43 4.80 23.41
C ASP A 221 25.64 6.31 23.58
N SER A 222 25.73 6.77 24.82
CA SER A 222 25.95 8.19 25.13
C SER A 222 26.72 8.39 26.43
N LEU A 223 27.45 9.50 26.49
CA LEU A 223 28.14 10.01 27.68
C LEU A 223 27.41 11.28 28.14
N GLY A 224 27.07 11.35 29.41
CA GLY A 224 26.46 12.52 30.05
C GLY A 224 27.25 12.97 31.28
N ASP A 225 26.77 14.02 31.94
CA ASP A 225 27.43 14.57 33.13
C ASP A 225 27.35 13.57 34.30
N GLY A 226 28.45 12.86 34.53
CA GLY A 226 28.56 11.86 35.59
C GLY A 226 27.85 10.53 35.30
N THR A 227 27.31 10.32 34.10
CA THR A 227 26.66 9.06 33.70
C THR A 227 27.04 8.64 32.27
N TYR A 228 26.93 7.35 31.97
CA TYR A 228 26.98 6.82 30.61
C TYR A 228 25.81 5.87 30.38
N THR A 229 25.28 5.82 29.16
CA THR A 229 24.18 4.91 28.80
C THR A 229 24.73 3.69 28.10
N LEU A 230 24.52 2.51 28.67
CA LEU A 230 24.75 1.24 27.99
C LEU A 230 23.59 0.94 27.05
N LEU A 231 23.91 0.55 25.83
CA LEU A 231 22.97 0.03 24.85
C LEU A 231 23.32 -1.42 24.53
N ALA A 232 22.31 -2.28 24.60
CA ALA A 232 22.39 -3.65 24.14
C ALA A 232 21.28 -3.95 23.12
N HIS A 233 21.66 -4.63 22.04
CA HIS A 233 20.76 -5.18 21.05
C HIS A 233 20.73 -6.70 21.16
N ALA A 234 19.54 -7.27 21.35
CA ALA A 234 19.32 -8.70 21.38
C ALA A 234 18.22 -9.10 20.38
N TRP A 235 18.41 -10.23 19.72
CA TRP A 235 17.41 -10.85 18.86
C TRP A 235 16.67 -11.93 19.63
N VAL A 236 15.35 -11.84 19.61
CA VAL A 236 14.41 -12.74 20.29
C VAL A 236 13.38 -13.24 19.29
N ASP A 237 12.64 -14.27 19.67
CA ASP A 237 11.50 -14.74 18.88
C ASP A 237 10.38 -13.70 18.80
N GLN A 238 9.69 -13.69 17.66
CA GLN A 238 8.58 -12.78 17.43
C GLN A 238 7.42 -13.11 18.39
N GLY A 239 6.93 -12.10 19.12
CA GLY A 239 5.92 -12.27 20.19
C GLY A 239 6.49 -12.23 21.61
N ASP A 240 7.73 -12.69 21.82
CA ASP A 240 8.36 -12.71 23.15
C ASP A 240 9.02 -11.38 23.55
N GLN A 241 9.10 -10.43 22.60
CA GLN A 241 9.81 -9.17 22.73
C GLN A 241 9.51 -8.42 24.02
N GLN A 242 8.23 -8.23 24.34
CA GLN A 242 7.82 -7.46 25.51
C GLN A 242 8.08 -8.23 26.81
N ALA A 243 7.81 -9.54 26.83
CA ALA A 243 8.07 -10.38 28.00
C ALA A 243 9.57 -10.45 28.33
N VAL A 244 10.41 -10.70 27.31
CA VAL A 244 11.87 -10.75 27.45
C VAL A 244 12.42 -9.39 27.89
N GLN A 245 11.93 -8.29 27.31
CA GLN A 245 12.39 -6.95 27.69
C GLN A 245 12.05 -6.64 29.16
N LEU A 246 10.85 -6.95 29.63
CA LEU A 246 10.45 -6.72 31.02
C LEU A 246 11.26 -7.58 32.00
N ASP A 247 11.47 -8.86 31.69
CA ASP A 247 12.25 -9.77 32.52
C ASP A 247 13.73 -9.38 32.56
N LEU A 248 14.33 -9.03 31.41
CA LEU A 248 15.71 -8.57 31.34
C LEU A 248 15.89 -7.24 32.07
N ASN A 249 14.95 -6.29 31.97
CA ASN A 249 15.02 -5.04 32.72
C ASN A 249 15.08 -5.31 34.23
N ARG A 250 14.29 -6.26 34.73
CA ARG A 250 14.31 -6.68 36.13
C ARG A 250 15.64 -7.36 36.49
N ALA A 251 16.07 -8.34 35.70
CA ALA A 251 17.30 -9.10 35.95
C ALA A 251 18.54 -8.19 35.93
N VAL A 252 18.60 -7.24 34.99
CA VAL A 252 19.67 -6.24 34.90
C VAL A 252 19.68 -5.40 36.17
N LYS A 253 18.53 -4.90 36.62
CA LYS A 253 18.47 -4.12 37.85
C LYS A 253 18.97 -4.92 39.06
N GLU A 254 18.51 -6.16 39.23
CA GLU A 254 18.93 -7.02 40.34
C GLU A 254 20.44 -7.35 40.30
N GLU A 255 21.02 -7.57 39.10
CA GLU A 255 22.44 -7.90 38.94
C GLU A 255 23.35 -6.69 39.17
N PHE A 256 22.95 -5.50 38.71
CA PHE A 256 23.74 -4.28 38.89
C PHE A 256 23.54 -3.60 40.27
N ASP A 257 22.49 -3.96 41.02
CA ASP A 257 22.30 -3.56 42.42
C ASP A 257 23.09 -4.47 43.38
N ARG A 258 23.42 -5.71 42.98
CA ARG A 258 24.39 -6.53 43.71
C ARG A 258 25.74 -5.83 43.66
N LYS A 259 26.33 -5.56 44.83
CA LYS A 259 27.69 -5.00 44.94
C LYS A 259 28.61 -5.77 43.98
N PRO A 260 29.39 -5.06 43.14
CA PRO A 260 30.28 -5.73 42.21
C PRO A 260 31.17 -6.68 43.00
N ALA A 261 31.24 -7.95 42.59
CA ALA A 261 32.31 -8.82 43.06
C ALA A 261 33.61 -8.06 42.75
N LYS A 262 34.39 -7.74 43.80
CA LYS A 262 35.68 -7.07 43.67
C LYS A 262 36.43 -7.71 42.51
N ALA A 263 36.70 -6.93 41.46
CA ALA A 263 37.61 -7.36 40.41
C ALA A 263 38.93 -7.72 41.10
N SER A 264 39.33 -8.99 41.00
CA SER A 264 40.71 -9.35 41.26
C SER A 264 41.57 -8.50 40.31
N PRO A 265 42.61 -7.80 40.79
CA PRO A 265 43.47 -7.05 39.91
C PRO A 265 44.04 -8.02 38.88
N ALA A 266 43.89 -7.69 37.60
CA ALA A 266 44.61 -8.38 36.54
C ALA A 266 46.11 -8.33 36.88
N PRO A 267 46.87 -9.42 36.67
CA PRO A 267 48.32 -9.35 36.77
C PRO A 267 48.82 -8.30 35.79
N VAL A 268 49.50 -7.28 36.31
CA VAL A 268 50.28 -6.32 35.52
C VAL A 268 51.37 -7.14 34.84
N GLU A 269 51.15 -7.54 33.59
CA GLU A 269 52.15 -8.26 32.83
C GLU A 269 53.20 -7.26 32.31
N ARG A 270 54.44 -7.54 32.74
CA ARG A 270 55.64 -6.71 32.65
C ARG A 270 55.90 -6.12 31.26
N SER A 271 56.39 -4.89 31.30
CA SER A 271 57.20 -4.21 30.29
C SER A 271 58.04 -5.18 29.47
N LEU A 272 57.72 -5.30 28.18
CA LEU A 272 58.64 -5.88 27.20
C LEU A 272 59.73 -4.85 26.90
N GLU A 273 60.84 -4.93 27.62
CA GLU A 273 62.11 -4.38 27.14
C GLU A 273 62.44 -5.07 25.80
N ARG A 274 62.36 -4.31 24.70
CA ARG A 274 62.87 -4.76 23.40
C ARG A 274 64.40 -4.74 23.43
N PRO A 275 65.11 -5.83 23.08
CA PRO A 275 66.54 -5.78 22.90
C PRO A 275 66.88 -4.91 21.68
N VAL A 276 67.81 -3.98 21.85
CA VAL A 276 68.38 -3.16 20.77
C VAL A 276 69.10 -4.07 19.78
N GLU A 277 68.57 -4.22 18.57
CA GLU A 277 69.28 -4.87 17.46
C GLU A 277 70.50 -4.02 17.06
N ARG A 278 71.69 -4.64 17.14
CA ARG A 278 72.94 -4.07 16.61
C ARG A 278 72.91 -4.12 15.08
N PRO A 279 73.30 -3.05 14.36
CA PRO A 279 73.42 -3.10 12.91
C PRO A 279 74.56 -4.03 12.48
N LEU A 280 74.27 -4.94 11.55
CA LEU A 280 75.26 -5.79 10.90
C LEU A 280 76.16 -4.95 9.98
N GLU A 281 77.46 -4.93 10.29
CA GLU A 281 78.49 -4.42 9.38
C GLU A 281 78.48 -5.22 8.08
N ARG A 282 78.39 -4.52 6.93
CA ARG A 282 78.54 -5.15 5.60
C ARG A 282 80.03 -5.30 5.27
N PRO A 283 80.50 -6.45 4.77
CA PRO A 283 81.86 -6.58 4.29
C PRO A 283 82.04 -5.79 2.98
N VAL A 284 83.14 -5.03 2.91
CA VAL A 284 83.62 -4.35 1.71
C VAL A 284 84.13 -5.40 0.73
N GLU A 285 83.39 -5.63 -0.35
CA GLU A 285 83.87 -6.45 -1.47
C GLU A 285 84.74 -5.58 -2.39
N ARG A 286 86.03 -5.92 -2.42
CA ARG A 286 87.05 -5.37 -3.32
C ARG A 286 87.09 -6.17 -4.62
N ARG A 287 87.45 -5.44 -5.70
CA ARG A 287 88.04 -5.92 -6.97
C ARG A 287 87.06 -6.60 -7.93
N THR A 288 87.12 -6.50 -9.26
CA THR A 288 88.13 -6.07 -10.25
C THR A 288 87.46 -6.16 -11.62
N GLY A 289 87.84 -5.31 -12.58
CA GLY A 289 87.46 -5.43 -13.99
C GLY A 289 87.00 -4.13 -14.59
#